data_AF-A0A1I5ZHB2-F1
#
_entry.id   AF-A0A1I5ZHB2-F1
#
_cell.length_a   1.000
_cell.length_b   1.000
_cell.length_c   1.000
_cell.angle_alpha   90.00
_cell.angle_beta   90.00
_cell.angle_gamma   90.00
#
_symmetry.space_group_name_H-M   'P 1'
#
loop_
_entity.id
_entity.type
_entity.pdbx_description
1 polymer ?
#
loop_
_entity_poly.entity_id
_entity_poly.type
_entity_poly.pdbx_seq_one_letter_code
_entity_poly.pdbx_strand_id
1 'polypeptide(L)'
;MEEPERRPPHAPITSTQVLAWLQETAERVRAGEVAAPELITLLGELRRASTAFANASDWTLLAAREAGASLRQIAPVFGKGYVRAPAARLEKLHRQVLNSEQFLELLRRHETGTNAHSQPAPPRPHEET
;
A
#
# COMPACT_ATOMS: atom_id res chain seq x y z
N MET A 1 24.08 -20.60 21.72
CA MET A 1 23.21 -19.41 21.52
C MET A 1 22.03 -19.90 20.70
N GLU A 2 20.86 -20.01 21.32
CA GLU A 2 19.64 -20.35 20.59
C GLU A 2 19.26 -19.13 19.73
N GLU A 3 19.13 -19.35 18.43
CA GLU A 3 18.65 -18.33 17.49
C GLU A 3 17.20 -18.01 17.86
N PRO A 4 16.82 -16.73 18.06
CA PRO A 4 15.46 -16.40 18.44
C PRO A 4 14.50 -16.93 17.38
N GLU A 5 13.51 -17.74 17.80
CA GLU A 5 12.46 -18.25 16.93
C GLU A 5 11.86 -17.11 16.11
N ARG A 6 12.15 -17.10 14.80
CA ARG A 6 11.58 -16.11 13.88
C ARG A 6 10.11 -16.44 13.70
N ARG A 7 9.26 -15.67 14.37
CA ARG A 7 7.81 -15.75 14.17
C ARG A 7 7.48 -15.49 12.68
N PRO A 8 6.49 -16.20 12.12
CA PRO A 8 6.06 -15.94 10.75
C PRO A 8 5.59 -14.49 10.61
N PRO A 9 5.79 -13.88 9.43
CA PRO A 9 5.35 -12.51 9.19
C PRO A 9 3.83 -12.41 9.25
N HIS A 10 3.34 -11.31 9.82
CA HIS A 10 1.92 -10.97 9.87
C HIS A 10 1.68 -9.61 9.22
N ALA A 11 0.45 -9.35 8.76
CA ALA A 11 0.06 -8.04 8.28
C ALA A 11 0.23 -6.99 9.40
N PRO A 12 0.69 -5.77 9.08
CA PRO A 12 0.97 -4.75 10.09
C PRO A 12 -0.29 -4.17 10.74
N ILE A 13 -1.47 -4.36 10.13
CA ILE A 13 -2.77 -3.99 10.68
C ILE A 13 -3.82 -5.04 10.31
N THR A 14 -4.80 -5.24 11.20
CA THR A 14 -5.92 -6.17 11.02
C THR A 14 -7.23 -5.43 10.71
N SER A 15 -8.19 -6.13 10.11
CA SER A 15 -9.53 -5.58 9.86
C SER A 15 -10.24 -5.16 11.15
N THR A 16 -10.05 -5.90 12.25
CA THR A 16 -10.61 -5.56 13.56
C THR A 16 -10.05 -4.24 14.09
N GLN A 17 -8.74 -4.01 13.95
CA GLN A 17 -8.12 -2.74 14.35
C GLN A 17 -8.64 -1.57 13.52
N VAL A 18 -8.75 -1.75 12.20
CA VAL A 18 -9.34 -0.71 11.32
C VAL A 18 -10.78 -0.42 11.68
N LEU A 19 -11.58 -1.46 11.98
CA LEU A 19 -12.98 -1.28 12.38
C LEU A 19 -13.12 -0.53 13.70
N ALA A 20 -12.32 -0.91 14.71
CA ALA A 20 -12.33 -0.22 16.01
C ALA A 20 -11.97 1.27 15.85
N TRP A 21 -10.92 1.55 15.08
CA TRP A 21 -10.53 2.93 14.76
C TRP A 21 -11.64 3.71 14.02
N LEU A 22 -12.35 3.07 13.08
CA LEU A 22 -13.43 3.71 12.35
C LEU A 22 -14.64 4.02 13.26
N GLN A 23 -14.94 3.14 14.21
CA GLN A 23 -16.01 3.35 15.20
C GLN A 23 -15.73 4.57 16.07
N GLU A 24 -14.51 4.67 16.61
CA GLU A 24 -14.06 5.83 17.40
C GLU A 24 -14.08 7.12 16.57
N THR A 25 -13.53 7.07 15.35
CA THR A 25 -13.51 8.24 14.45
C THR A 25 -14.92 8.73 14.14
N ALA A 26 -15.88 7.80 13.94
CA ALA A 26 -17.27 8.15 13.70
C ALA A 26 -17.94 8.81 14.91
N GLU A 27 -17.58 8.42 16.14
CA GLU A 27 -18.05 9.08 17.37
C GLU A 27 -17.54 10.52 17.45
N ARG A 28 -16.25 10.75 17.20
CA ARG A 28 -15.64 12.07 17.20
C ARG A 28 -16.24 13.00 16.14
N VAL A 29 -16.49 12.48 14.94
CA VAL A 29 -17.18 13.22 13.88
C VAL A 29 -18.60 13.60 14.30
N ARG A 30 -19.36 12.67 14.90
CA ARG A 30 -20.71 12.96 15.41
C ARG A 30 -20.72 14.00 16.53
N ALA A 31 -19.68 14.02 17.37
CA ALA A 31 -19.51 15.01 18.43
C ALA A 31 -19.07 16.40 17.91
N GLY A 32 -18.77 16.53 16.61
CA GLY A 32 -18.28 17.78 16.01
C GLY A 32 -16.80 18.07 16.32
N GLU A 33 -16.04 17.07 16.78
CA GLU A 33 -14.63 17.20 17.16
C GLU A 33 -13.66 17.13 15.97
N VAL A 34 -14.17 16.81 14.78
CA VAL A 34 -13.37 16.68 13.56
C VAL A 34 -13.99 17.53 12.46
N ALA A 35 -13.23 18.50 11.96
CA ALA A 35 -13.67 19.40 10.92
C ALA A 35 -13.52 18.78 9.51
N ALA A 36 -14.26 19.31 8.53
CA ALA A 36 -14.21 18.83 7.15
C ALA A 36 -12.80 18.84 6.51
N PRO A 37 -11.93 19.85 6.73
CA PRO A 37 -10.56 19.82 6.20
C PRO A 37 -9.69 18.69 6.78
N GLU A 38 -9.93 18.30 8.03
CA GLU A 38 -9.22 17.17 8.66
C GLU A 38 -9.66 15.85 8.04
N LEU A 39 -10.96 15.69 7.75
CA LEU A 39 -11.48 14.52 7.03
C LEU A 39 -10.92 14.42 5.60
N ILE A 40 -10.72 15.54 4.90
CA ILE A 40 -10.08 15.55 3.58
C ILE A 40 -8.62 15.10 3.68
N THR A 41 -7.90 15.57 4.71
CA THR A 41 -6.52 15.14 4.97
C THR A 41 -6.44 13.64 5.24
N LEU A 42 -7.31 13.16 6.13
CA LEU A 42 -7.44 11.74 6.48
C LEU A 42 -7.77 10.89 5.24
N LEU A 43 -8.66 11.36 4.35
CA LEU A 43 -8.96 10.67 3.10
C LEU A 43 -7.71 10.52 2.22
N GLY A 44 -6.87 11.55 2.15
CA GLY A 44 -5.59 11.51 1.44
C GLY A 44 -4.63 10.47 2.03
N GLU A 45 -4.55 10.39 3.36
CA GLU A 45 -3.75 9.38 4.08
C GLU A 45 -4.23 7.95 3.80
N LEU A 46 -5.54 7.71 3.91
CA LEU A 46 -6.15 6.41 3.62
C LEU A 46 -5.89 5.97 2.17
N ARG A 47 -5.91 6.90 1.21
CA ARG A 47 -5.60 6.60 -0.20
C ARG A 47 -4.14 6.16 -0.38
N ARG A 48 -3.20 6.83 0.29
CA ARG A 48 -1.78 6.44 0.28
C ARG A 48 -1.57 5.08 0.95
N ALA A 49 -2.17 4.87 2.12
CA ALA A 49 -2.12 3.60 2.83
C ALA A 49 -2.71 2.45 1.98
N SER A 50 -3.85 2.67 1.33
CA SER A 50 -4.45 1.68 0.42
C SER A 50 -3.51 1.30 -0.73
N THR A 51 -2.78 2.27 -1.28
CA THR A 51 -1.78 2.01 -2.33
C THR A 51 -0.62 1.19 -1.78
N ALA A 52 -0.12 1.53 -0.60
CA ALA A 52 0.96 0.78 0.06
C ALA A 52 0.56 -0.68 0.33
N PHE A 53 -0.67 -0.93 0.82
CA PHE A 53 -1.18 -2.28 1.02
C PHE A 53 -1.40 -3.05 -0.27
N ALA A 54 -1.85 -2.38 -1.35
CA ALA A 54 -1.95 -3.01 -2.67
C ALA A 54 -0.57 -3.46 -3.18
N ASN A 55 0.45 -2.60 -3.04
CA ASN A 55 1.83 -2.93 -3.40
C ASN A 55 2.38 -4.09 -2.54
N ALA A 56 2.13 -4.08 -1.23
CA ALA A 56 2.54 -5.17 -0.33
C ALA A 56 1.86 -6.50 -0.72
N SER A 57 0.58 -6.47 -1.12
CA SER A 57 -0.13 -7.64 -1.62
C SER A 57 0.46 -8.16 -2.93
N ASP A 58 0.86 -7.28 -3.85
CA ASP A 58 1.50 -7.66 -5.12
C ASP A 58 2.88 -8.26 -4.92
N TRP A 59 3.68 -7.65 -4.04
CA TRP A 59 4.98 -8.20 -3.65
C TRP A 59 4.84 -9.60 -3.03
N THR A 60 3.88 -9.76 -2.10
CA THR A 60 3.64 -11.05 -1.42
C THR A 60 3.20 -12.12 -2.41
N LEU A 61 2.39 -11.75 -3.40
CA LEU A 61 1.97 -12.64 -4.48
C LEU A 61 3.16 -13.14 -5.32
N LEU A 62 4.09 -12.24 -5.69
CA LEU A 62 5.32 -12.60 -6.39
C LEU A 62 6.20 -13.52 -5.53
N ALA A 63 6.46 -13.14 -4.28
CA ALA A 63 7.29 -13.91 -3.36
C ALA A 63 6.71 -15.32 -3.11
N ALA A 64 5.39 -15.45 -2.97
CA ALA A 64 4.74 -16.75 -2.82
C ALA A 64 4.91 -17.62 -4.07
N ARG A 65 4.84 -17.03 -5.27
CA ARG A 65 5.08 -17.77 -6.54
C ARG A 65 6.53 -18.22 -6.66
N GLU A 66 7.48 -17.39 -6.29
CA GLU A 66 8.91 -17.73 -6.25
C GLU A 66 9.22 -18.84 -5.27
N ALA A 67 8.54 -18.85 -4.11
CA ALA A 67 8.62 -19.92 -3.13
C ALA A 67 7.89 -21.22 -3.55
N GLY A 68 7.31 -21.28 -4.76
CA GLY A 68 6.71 -22.48 -5.33
C GLY A 68 5.22 -22.66 -5.05
N ALA A 69 4.53 -21.69 -4.42
CA ALA A 69 3.09 -21.80 -4.17
C ALA A 69 2.31 -21.82 -5.48
N SER A 70 1.49 -22.85 -5.71
CA SER A 70 0.68 -22.98 -6.93
C SER A 70 -0.46 -21.95 -7.01
N LEU A 71 -0.92 -21.64 -8.22
CA LEU A 71 -2.08 -20.75 -8.43
C LEU A 71 -3.34 -21.28 -7.72
N ARG A 72 -3.49 -22.61 -7.61
CA ARG A 72 -4.61 -23.25 -6.90
C ARG A 72 -4.57 -22.96 -5.39
N GLN A 73 -3.38 -22.91 -4.79
CA GLN A 73 -3.22 -22.55 -3.37
C GLN A 73 -3.48 -21.05 -3.12
N ILE A 74 -3.16 -20.21 -4.11
CA ILE A 74 -3.30 -18.76 -4.02
C ILE A 74 -4.74 -18.30 -4.27
N ALA A 75 -5.46 -18.94 -5.21
CA ALA A 75 -6.79 -18.51 -5.65
C ALA A 75 -7.83 -18.28 -4.53
N PRO A 76 -7.92 -19.10 -3.47
CA PRO A 76 -8.88 -18.87 -2.39
C PRO A 76 -8.70 -17.54 -1.65
N VAL A 77 -7.48 -16.99 -1.60
CA VAL A 77 -7.18 -15.72 -0.90
C VAL A 77 -7.84 -14.52 -1.58
N PHE A 78 -8.08 -14.60 -2.89
CA PHE A 78 -8.68 -13.52 -3.68
C PHE A 78 -10.22 -13.61 -3.76
N GLY A 79 -10.86 -14.55 -3.06
CA GLY A 79 -12.33 -14.65 -3.01
C GLY A 79 -13.02 -14.91 -4.37
N LYS A 80 -14.36 -15.01 -4.35
CA LYS A 80 -15.17 -15.33 -5.54
C LYS A 80 -15.39 -14.15 -6.51
N GLY A 81 -14.89 -12.95 -6.19
CA GLY A 81 -15.24 -11.70 -6.88
C GLY A 81 -14.07 -10.88 -7.44
N TYR A 82 -12.82 -11.33 -7.33
CA TYR A 82 -11.71 -10.59 -7.95
C TYR A 82 -11.70 -10.81 -9.46
N VAL A 83 -12.08 -9.76 -10.19
CA VAL A 83 -12.29 -9.67 -11.65
C VAL A 83 -11.03 -9.93 -12.50
N ARG A 84 -9.91 -10.35 -11.91
CA ARG A 84 -8.76 -10.92 -12.64
C ARG A 84 -8.21 -12.10 -11.85
N ALA A 85 -8.22 -13.29 -12.46
CA ALA A 85 -7.60 -14.48 -11.91
C ALA A 85 -6.18 -14.15 -11.41
N PRO A 86 -5.69 -14.73 -10.29
CA PRO A 86 -4.32 -14.51 -9.79
C PRO A 86 -3.25 -14.60 -10.89
N ALA A 87 -3.48 -15.44 -11.90
CA ALA A 87 -2.68 -15.53 -13.12
C ALA A 87 -2.56 -14.20 -13.89
N ALA A 88 -3.67 -13.51 -14.18
CA ALA A 88 -3.66 -12.25 -14.92
C ALA A 88 -3.02 -11.11 -14.11
N ARG A 89 -3.13 -11.16 -12.78
CA ARG A 89 -2.43 -10.22 -11.89
C ARG A 89 -0.92 -10.46 -11.92
N LEU A 90 -0.50 -11.72 -11.83
CA LEU A 90 0.90 -12.13 -11.98
C LEU A 90 1.47 -11.79 -13.35
N GLU A 91 0.75 -12.05 -14.43
CA GLU A 91 1.16 -11.70 -15.79
C GLU A 91 1.40 -10.18 -15.92
N LYS A 92 0.51 -9.36 -15.34
CA LYS A 92 0.72 -7.92 -15.30
C LYS A 92 1.99 -7.54 -14.52
N LEU A 93 2.23 -8.16 -13.36
CA LEU A 93 3.42 -7.89 -12.55
C LEU A 93 4.71 -8.32 -13.27
N HIS A 94 4.70 -9.48 -13.92
CA HIS A 94 5.86 -10.00 -14.67
C HIS A 94 6.23 -9.16 -15.91
N ARG A 95 5.32 -8.33 -16.42
CA ARG A 95 5.65 -7.32 -17.44
C ARG A 95 6.43 -6.13 -16.89
N GLN A 96 6.39 -5.90 -15.58
CA GLN A 96 7.05 -4.78 -14.91
C GLN A 96 8.35 -5.20 -14.23
N VAL A 97 8.38 -6.39 -13.63
CA VAL A 97 9.49 -6.90 -12.83
C VAL A 97 9.62 -8.41 -12.99
N LEU A 98 10.83 -8.96 -12.89
CA LEU A 98 11.05 -10.40 -13.01
C LEU A 98 10.88 -11.16 -11.69
N ASN A 99 11.06 -10.48 -10.55
CA ASN A 99 10.96 -11.08 -9.23
C ASN A 99 10.58 -10.08 -8.13
N SER A 100 10.34 -10.61 -6.94
CA SER A 100 9.95 -9.88 -5.73
C SER A 100 11.02 -8.89 -5.25
N GLU A 101 12.31 -9.19 -5.44
CA GLU A 101 13.40 -8.27 -5.11
C GLU A 101 13.40 -7.03 -6.01
N GLN A 102 13.23 -7.22 -7.32
CA GLN A 102 13.11 -6.12 -8.29
C GLN A 102 11.88 -5.27 -8.02
N PHE A 103 10.77 -5.89 -7.60
CA PHE A 103 9.58 -5.16 -7.19
C PHE A 103 9.84 -4.29 -5.96
N LEU A 104 10.51 -4.83 -4.94
CA LEU A 104 10.84 -4.08 -3.74
C LEU A 104 11.74 -2.87 -4.04
N GLU A 105 12.72 -3.04 -4.93
CA GLU A 105 13.58 -1.96 -5.38
C GLU A 105 12.82 -0.89 -6.17
N LEU A 106 11.87 -1.30 -7.02
CA LEU A 106 10.97 -0.36 -7.70
C LEU A 106 10.19 0.49 -6.68
N LEU A 107 9.61 -0.12 -5.63
CA LEU A 107 8.88 0.61 -4.60
C LEU A 107 9.75 1.64 -3.88
N ARG A 108 11.00 1.28 -3.51
CA ARG A 108 11.94 2.21 -2.87
C ARG A 108 12.23 3.43 -3.73
N ARG A 109 12.39 3.25 -5.05
CA ARG A 109 12.63 4.36 -5.98
C ARG A 109 11.42 5.28 -6.09
N HIS A 110 10.20 4.73 -6.08
CA HIS A 110 8.97 5.53 -6.11
C HIS A 110 8.80 6.38 -4.85
N GLU A 111 9.09 5.84 -3.67
CA GLU A 111 9.07 6.59 -2.41
C GLU A 111 10.15 7.70 -2.40
N THR A 112 11.37 7.37 -2.85
CA THR A 112 12.49 8.33 -2.85
C THR A 112 12.31 9.42 -3.92
N GLY A 113 11.74 9.10 -5.08
CA GLY A 113 11.48 10.04 -6.17
C GLY A 113 10.27 10.95 -5.96
N THR A 114 9.32 10.54 -5.12
CA THR A 114 8.16 11.38 -4.74
C THR A 114 8.58 12.56 -3.85
N ASN A 115 9.67 12.42 -3.08
CA ASN A 115 10.23 13.52 -2.28
C ASN A 115 11.02 14.58 -3.09
N ALA A 116 11.32 14.33 -4.37
CA ALA A 116 12.14 15.23 -5.19
C ALA A 116 11.33 16.29 -5.98
N HIS A 117 9.99 16.23 -5.98
CA HIS A 117 9.13 17.15 -6.74
C HIS A 117 8.60 18.36 -5.94
N SER A 118 9.14 18.61 -4.74
CA SER A 118 8.89 19.84 -3.98
C SER A 118 10.08 20.81 -4.10
N GLN A 119 10.51 21.14 -5.33
CA GLN A 119 11.25 22.38 -5.53
C GLN A 119 10.24 23.53 -5.59
N PRO A 120 10.33 24.56 -4.72
CA PRO A 120 9.53 25.75 -4.88
C PRO A 120 9.87 26.39 -6.23
N ALA A 121 8.85 26.78 -6.99
CA ALA A 121 9.01 27.48 -8.26
C ALA A 121 9.95 28.68 -8.08
N PRO A 122 10.87 28.94 -9.04
CA PRO A 122 11.72 30.11 -8.96
C PRO A 122 10.85 31.38 -8.95
N PRO A 123 11.23 32.41 -8.16
CA PRO A 123 10.48 33.66 -8.13
C PRO A 123 10.48 34.29 -9.53
N ARG A 124 9.32 34.80 -9.95
CA ARG A 124 9.19 35.53 -11.21
C ARG A 124 10.10 36.77 -11.13
N PRO A 125 10.88 37.08 -12.18
CA PRO A 125 11.64 38.31 -12.20
C PRO A 125 10.66 39.49 -12.20
N HIS A 126 10.88 40.37 -11.23
CA HIS A 126 10.38 41.72 -11.05
C HIS A 126 9.56 42.29 -12.24
N GLU A 127 8.28 42.54 -11.99
CA GLU A 127 7.59 43.69 -12.60
C GLU A 127 8.23 44.94 -12.02
N GLU A 128 9.33 45.38 -12.64
CA GLU A 128 9.82 46.74 -12.52
C GLU A 128 9.33 47.55 -13.73
N THR A 129 8.43 48.48 -13.41
CA THR A 129 7.98 49.67 -14.18
C THR A 129 6.93 49.49 -15.27
#